data_AF-A0A132A197-F1
#
_entry.id   AF-A0A132A197-F1
#
_cell.length_a   1.000
_cell.length_b   1.000
_cell.length_c   1.000
_cell.angle_alpha   90.00
_cell.angle_beta   90.00
_cell.angle_gamma   90.00
#
_symmetry.space_group_name_H-M   'P 1'
#
loop_
_entity.id
_entity.type
_entity.pdbx_description
1 polymer ?
#
loop_
_entity_poly.entity_id
_entity_poly.type
_entity_poly.pdbx_seq_one_letter_code
_entity_poly.pdbx_strand_id
1 'polypeptide(L)' 'MNDREIVNAVKSCEKPSEAAKFLTDQALHYSCDDNATALVVPFGAWGKYRNHRDSYNQFYSLGRQLRNCARF' A
#
# COMPACT_ATOMS: atom_id res chain seq x y z
N MET A 1 -8.11 -15.49 -3.84
CA MET A 1 -7.66 -14.08 -3.87
C MET A 1 -6.55 -13.95 -4.90
N ASN A 2 -6.76 -13.16 -5.94
CA ASN A 2 -5.81 -12.92 -7.03
C ASN A 2 -4.90 -11.71 -6.71
N ASP A 3 -3.74 -11.58 -7.37
CA ASP A 3 -2.73 -10.55 -7.11
C ASP A 3 -3.29 -9.12 -7.12
N ARG A 4 -4.22 -8.84 -8.03
CA ARG A 4 -4.88 -7.53 -8.11
C ARG A 4 -5.73 -7.23 -6.87
N GLU A 5 -6.39 -8.23 -6.31
CA GLU A 5 -7.21 -8.09 -5.11
C GLU A 5 -6.32 -7.83 -3.90
N ILE A 6 -5.19 -8.54 -3.79
CA ILE A 6 -4.17 -8.32 -2.76
C ILE A 6 -3.66 -6.89 -2.80
N VAL A 7 -3.27 -6.40 -3.98
CA VAL A 7 -2.76 -5.02 -4.14
C VAL A 7 -3.81 -3.99 -3.76
N ASN A 8 -5.08 -4.22 -4.11
CA ASN A 8 -6.16 -3.29 -3.79
C ASN A 8 -6.47 -3.28 -2.29
N ALA A 9 -6.50 -4.45 -1.65
CA ALA A 9 -6.66 -4.64 -0.22
C ALA A 9 -5.56 -3.91 0.59
N VAL A 10 -4.30 -4.09 0.19
CA VAL A 10 -3.15 -3.41 0.80
C VAL A 10 -3.24 -1.88 0.63
N LYS A 11 -3.75 -1.41 -0.52
CA LYS A 11 -3.92 0.03 -0.80
C LYS A 11 -5.07 0.67 -0.02
N SER A 12 -6.09 -0.08 0.41
CA SER A 12 -7.23 0.47 1.14
C SER A 12 -6.93 0.70 2.63
N CYS A 13 -6.00 -0.03 3.23
CA CYS A 13 -5.68 0.06 4.66
C CYS A 13 -4.61 1.13 4.96
N GLU A 14 -4.84 2.02 5.92
CA GLU A 14 -3.88 3.09 6.26
C GLU A 14 -2.59 2.53 6.87
N LYS A 15 -2.73 1.55 7.77
CA LYS A 15 -1.61 0.94 8.49
C LYS A 15 -1.19 -0.39 7.86
N PRO A 16 0.11 -0.70 7.77
CA PRO A 16 0.58 -1.98 7.23
C PRO A 16 0.12 -3.20 8.04
N SER A 17 0.02 -3.07 9.36
CA SER A 17 -0.51 -4.12 10.25
C SER A 17 -1.97 -4.42 9.98
N GLU A 18 -2.76 -3.39 9.70
CA GLU A 18 -4.17 -3.51 9.30
C GLU A 18 -4.29 -4.19 7.94
N ALA A 19 -3.43 -3.83 6.98
CA ALA A 19 -3.39 -4.50 5.68
C ALA A 19 -3.12 -6.00 5.82
N ALA A 20 -2.14 -6.40 6.65
CA ALA A 20 -1.84 -7.81 6.88
C ALA A 20 -3.04 -8.57 7.47
N LYS A 21 -3.70 -7.99 8.48
CA LYS A 21 -4.90 -8.57 9.08
C LYS A 21 -6.05 -8.66 8.07
N PHE A 22 -6.25 -7.61 7.28
CA PHE A 22 -7.31 -7.59 6.28
C PHE A 22 -7.14 -8.68 5.21
N LEU A 23 -5.89 -8.99 4.82
CA LEU A 23 -5.61 -10.09 3.89
C LEU A 23 -5.96 -11.46 4.48
N THR A 24 -5.65 -11.70 5.76
CA THR A 24 -6.02 -12.96 6.43
C THR A 24 -7.53 -13.06 6.65
N ASP A 25 -8.19 -11.94 6.99
CA ASP A 25 -9.64 -11.89 7.16
C ASP A 25 -10.35 -12.15 5.81
N GLN A 26 -9.84 -11.61 4.70
CA GLN A 26 -10.36 -11.92 3.36
C GLN A 26 -10.22 -13.39 2.99
N ALA A 27 -9.09 -14.03 3.33
CA ALA A 27 -8.93 -15.47 3.11
C ALA A 27 -10.00 -16.26 3.88
N LEU A 28 -10.25 -15.92 5.14
CA LEU A 28 -11.30 -16.54 5.94
C LEU A 28 -12.70 -16.32 5.33
N HIS A 29 -13.00 -15.12 4.84
CA HIS A 29 -14.28 -14.80 4.20
C HIS A 29 -14.51 -15.57 2.90
N TYR A 30 -13.45 -15.93 2.19
CA TYR A 30 -13.52 -16.81 1.02
C TYR A 30 -13.59 -18.29 1.36
N SER A 31 -13.87 -18.64 2.62
CA SER A 31 -13.90 -20.02 3.10
C SER A 31 -12.59 -20.76 2.86
N CYS A 32 -11.47 -20.08 3.10
CA CYS A 32 -10.16 -20.73 3.13
C CYS A 32 -10.09 -21.67 4.35
N ASP A 33 -10.07 -22.98 4.10
CA ASP A 33 -9.96 -24.02 5.13
C ASP A 33 -8.50 -24.26 5.59
N ASP A 34 -7.52 -23.63 4.96
CA ASP A 34 -6.10 -23.72 5.33
C ASP A 34 -5.62 -22.49 6.12
N ASN A 35 -4.48 -22.64 6.80
CA ASN A 35 -3.82 -21.59 7.56
C ASN A 35 -3.34 -20.46 6.64
N ALA A 36 -4.03 -19.32 6.68
CA ALA A 36 -3.65 -18.12 5.94
C ALA A 36 -2.70 -17.24 6.77
N THR A 37 -1.48 -17.00 6.29
CA THR A 37 -0.50 -16.08 6.90
C THR A 37 -0.13 -14.98 5.92
N ALA A 38 -0.10 -13.72 6.38
CA ALA A 38 0.26 -12.57 5.55
C ALA A 38 1.31 -11.67 6.25
N LEU A 39 2.30 -11.21 5.49
CA LEU A 39 3.30 -10.23 5.92
C LEU A 39 3.27 -9.03 4.99
N VAL A 40 3.12 -7.83 5.56
CA VAL A 40 3.13 -6.57 4.80
C VAL A 40 4.31 -5.73 5.26
N VAL A 41 5.25 -5.47 4.34
CA VAL A 41 6.44 -4.66 4.60
C VAL A 41 6.25 -3.27 3.98
N PRO A 42 6.08 -2.22 4.78
CA PRO A 42 5.96 -0.86 4.25
C PRO A 42 7.32 -0.35 3.78
N PHE A 43 7.38 0.09 2.52
CA PHE A 43 8.50 0.91 2.04
C PHE A 43 8.21 2.40 2.25
N GLY A 44 9.26 3.23 2.15
CA GLY A 44 9.21 4.65 2.50
C GLY A 44 8.19 5.51 1.73
N ALA A 45 7.51 4.98 0.72
CA ALA A 45 6.42 5.64 -0.02
C ALA A 45 5.01 5.28 0.49
N TRP A 46 4.88 4.39 1.48
CA TRP A 46 3.58 3.94 2.00
C TRP A 46 2.72 5.14 2.46
N GLY A 47 1.49 5.21 1.99
CA GLY A 47 0.55 6.27 2.36
C GLY A 47 0.77 7.64 1.68
N LYS A 48 2.00 7.97 1.26
CA LYS A 48 2.38 9.34 0.81
C LYS A 48 1.61 9.86 -0.40
N TYR A 49 1.24 8.98 -1.33
CA TYR A 49 0.65 9.36 -2.62
C TYR A 49 -0.81 8.89 -2.79
N ARG A 50 -1.48 8.43 -1.74
CA ARG A 50 -2.85 7.89 -1.84
C ARG A 50 -3.87 8.92 -2.33
N ASN A 51 -3.64 10.20 -2.02
CA ASN A 51 -4.53 11.30 -2.38
C ASN A 51 -3.98 12.20 -3.50
N HIS A 52 -2.87 11.82 -4.16
CA HIS A 52 -2.21 12.63 -5.19
C HIS A 52 -2.91 12.63 -6.56
N ARG A 53 -4.22 12.34 -6.62
CA ARG A 53 -4.99 12.49 -7.88
C ARG A 53 -5.17 13.96 -8.28
N ASP A 54 -5.06 14.91 -7.35
CA ASP A 54 -5.19 16.35 -7.62
C ASP A 54 -3.85 17.11 -7.80
N SER A 55 -2.70 16.42 -7.76
CA SER A 55 -1.37 17.07 -7.78
C SER A 55 -0.55 16.81 -9.04
N TYR A 56 -1.19 16.40 -10.15
CA TYR A 56 -0.52 16.26 -11.45
C TYR A 56 0.08 17.58 -11.98
N ASN A 57 -0.30 18.74 -11.42
CA ASN A 57 0.28 20.05 -11.76
C ASN A 57 1.51 20.47 -10.93
N GLN A 58 1.97 19.68 -9.94
CA GLN A 58 3.23 19.98 -9.22
C GLN A 58 4.48 19.34 -9.85
N PHE A 59 4.34 18.65 -10.98
CA PHE A 59 5.38 17.82 -11.60
C PHE A 59 6.47 18.57 -12.40
N TYR A 60 6.54 19.90 -12.38
CA TYR A 60 7.52 20.66 -13.17
C TYR A 60 8.83 21.03 -12.46
N SER A 61 9.11 20.50 -11.26
CA SER A 61 10.42 20.78 -10.63
C SER A 61 11.06 19.51 -10.09
N LEU A 62 11.90 18.90 -10.93
CA LEU A 62 12.88 17.87 -10.55
C LEU A 62 13.63 18.26 -9.25
N GLY A 63 13.94 19.54 -9.07
CA GLY A 63 14.62 20.05 -7.87
C GLY A 63 13.85 19.88 -6.55
N ARG A 64 12.50 19.89 -6.54
CA ARG A 64 11.72 19.60 -5.33
C ARG A 64 11.61 18.10 -5.03
N GLN A 65 11.66 17.26 -6.07
CA GLN A 65 11.67 15.80 -5.92
C GLN A 65 12.99 15.33 -5.27
N LEU A 66 14.12 15.92 -5.66
CA LEU A 66 15.43 15.59 -5.10
C LEU A 66 15.56 15.92 -3.60
N ARG A 67 14.90 16.99 -3.12
CA ARG A 67 14.90 17.35 -1.69
C ARG A 67 14.19 16.35 -0.77
N ASN A 68 13.29 15.54 -1.32
CA ASN A 68 12.57 14.52 -0.55
C ASN A 68 13.24 13.14 -0.63
N CYS A 69 14.34 13.00 -1.38
CA CYS A 69 15.17 11.81 -1.37
C CYS A 69 16.15 11.89 -0.19
N ALA A 70 16.00 11.00 0.81
CA ALA A 70 16.86 10.90 1.99
C ALA A 70 18.30 10.38 1.70
N ARG A 71 18.83 10.62 0.49
CA ARG A 71 20.17 10.24 0.06
C ARG A 71 20.99 11.40 -0.53
N PHE A 72 20.50 12.64 -0.43
CA PHE A 72 21.27 13.87 -0.66
C PHE A 72 20.99 14.89 0.44
#